data_AF-A0A178TC86-F1
#
_entry.id   AF-A0A178TC86-F1
#
_cell.length_a   1.000
_cell.length_b   1.000
_cell.length_c   1.000
_cell.angle_alpha   90.00
_cell.angle_beta   90.00
_cell.angle_gamma   90.00
#
_symmetry.space_group_name_H-M   'P 1'
#
loop_
_entity.id
_entity.type
_entity.pdbx_description
1 polymer ?
#
loop_
_entity_poly.entity_id
_entity_poly.type
_entity_poly.pdbx_seq_one_letter_code
_entity_poly.pdbx_strand_id
1 'polypeptide(L)'
;MARLPLEGVKVLDVSTMIAAPFGAVLLGDFGADVIKVELPGKGDTLRHVGPFKDGEPLRWPGLARNKRSLTLDLRKEEGMNIFKELVRHVDIVIENFRPGKLEKWGGGYEELKRINPKLVMIRVSGYGQTGPFREKAGFGTPATAFSGFTYLQGYPDRPPVSPILSIKDIFEHPHYQARENIIEVAHPRLSKIKMPGIVPKFEKTPGAIRRTAPDLGEHTEEILQTMLGMSKEDIERLRENEII
;
A
#
# COMPACT_ATOMS: atom_id res chain seq x y z
N MET A 1 -16.28 -22.37 -2.52
CA MET A 1 -16.05 -21.34 -1.49
C MET A 1 -16.95 -20.15 -1.80
N ALA A 2 -17.42 -19.41 -0.80
CA ALA A 2 -18.13 -18.16 -1.04
C ALA A 2 -17.16 -17.15 -1.69
N ARG A 3 -17.63 -16.47 -2.74
CA ARG A 3 -16.88 -15.43 -3.46
C ARG A 3 -16.56 -14.28 -2.49
N LEU A 4 -15.32 -13.77 -2.48
CA LEU A 4 -14.97 -12.62 -1.65
C LEU A 4 -15.59 -11.33 -2.22
N PRO A 5 -15.91 -10.31 -1.39
CA PRO A 5 -16.66 -9.12 -1.83
C PRO A 5 -16.10 -8.36 -3.04
N LEU A 6 -14.77 -8.33 -3.18
CA LEU A 6 -14.04 -7.62 -4.23
C LEU A 6 -13.33 -8.58 -5.19
N GLU A 7 -13.73 -9.85 -5.22
CA GLU A 7 -13.15 -10.81 -6.13
C GLU A 7 -13.42 -10.41 -7.59
N GLY A 8 -12.35 -10.31 -8.37
CA GLY A 8 -12.36 -9.82 -9.76
C GLY A 8 -11.99 -8.35 -9.91
N VAL A 9 -11.90 -7.58 -8.81
CA VAL A 9 -11.38 -6.20 -8.84
C VAL A 9 -9.85 -6.24 -8.90
N LYS A 10 -9.26 -5.47 -9.82
CA LYS A 10 -7.82 -5.35 -9.99
C LYS A 10 -7.34 -3.97 -9.60
N VAL A 11 -6.26 -3.92 -8.81
CA VAL A 11 -5.73 -2.70 -8.20
C VAL A 11 -4.25 -2.57 -8.50
N LEU A 12 -3.82 -1.39 -8.94
CA LEU A 12 -2.42 -1.02 -9.08
C LEU A 12 -2.05 -0.01 -7.99
N ASP A 13 -1.29 -0.46 -6.99
CA ASP A 13 -0.86 0.29 -5.82
C ASP A 13 0.56 0.82 -6.00
N VAL A 14 0.70 2.07 -6.42
CA VAL A 14 2.00 2.78 -6.54
C VAL A 14 2.34 3.58 -5.29
N SER A 15 1.49 3.53 -4.27
CA SER A 15 1.64 4.32 -3.06
C SER A 15 2.74 3.78 -2.15
N THR A 16 3.26 4.60 -1.23
CA THR A 16 4.33 4.21 -0.30
C THR A 16 3.97 4.43 1.15
N MET A 17 4.78 3.90 2.07
CA MET A 17 4.58 4.08 3.51
C MET A 17 3.31 3.41 4.05
N ILE A 18 2.42 4.14 4.73
CA ILE A 18 1.38 3.54 5.58
C ILE A 18 -0.03 3.80 5.05
N ALA A 19 -0.45 5.07 4.92
CA ALA A 19 -1.87 5.41 4.77
C ALA A 19 -2.53 4.80 3.52
N ALA A 20 -1.98 5.03 2.33
CA ALA A 20 -2.51 4.49 1.09
C ALA A 20 -2.22 2.98 0.91
N PRO A 21 -1.02 2.45 1.25
CA PRO A 21 -0.79 1.01 1.19
C PRO A 21 -1.71 0.22 2.12
N PHE A 22 -2.10 0.78 3.28
CA PHE A 22 -3.08 0.16 4.15
C PHE A 22 -4.47 0.12 3.50
N GLY A 23 -4.89 1.19 2.83
CA GLY A 23 -6.12 1.17 2.03
C GLY A 23 -6.13 0.06 0.98
N ALA A 24 -4.99 -0.15 0.30
CA ALA A 24 -4.84 -1.26 -0.65
C ALA A 24 -4.86 -2.64 0.03
N VAL A 25 -4.34 -2.77 1.26
CA VAL A 25 -4.47 -4.01 2.06
C VAL A 25 -5.93 -4.32 2.32
N LEU A 26 -6.76 -3.34 2.68
CA LEU A 26 -8.19 -3.57 2.91
C LEU A 26 -8.87 -4.13 1.65
N LEU A 27 -8.56 -3.58 0.47
CA LEU A 27 -9.10 -4.11 -0.79
C LEU A 27 -8.64 -5.55 -1.04
N GLY A 28 -7.35 -5.83 -0.81
CA GLY A 28 -6.77 -7.17 -0.92
C GLY A 28 -7.43 -8.18 0.03
N ASP A 29 -7.61 -7.81 1.30
CA ASP A 29 -8.28 -8.63 2.32
C ASP A 29 -9.68 -9.05 1.90
N PHE A 30 -10.40 -8.22 1.14
CA PHE A 30 -11.73 -8.52 0.63
C PHE A 30 -11.78 -9.08 -0.78
N GLY A 31 -10.66 -9.50 -1.37
CA GLY A 31 -10.66 -10.29 -2.60
C GLY A 31 -10.05 -9.61 -3.82
N ALA A 32 -9.69 -8.33 -3.75
CA ALA A 32 -9.07 -7.65 -4.88
C ALA A 32 -7.69 -8.26 -5.20
N ASP A 33 -7.34 -8.31 -6.48
CA ASP A 33 -5.98 -8.59 -6.95
C ASP A 33 -5.18 -7.29 -6.95
N VAL A 34 -4.29 -7.17 -5.97
CA VAL A 34 -3.52 -5.95 -5.73
C VAL A 34 -2.08 -6.15 -6.17
N ILE A 35 -1.65 -5.37 -7.17
CA ILE A 35 -0.27 -5.29 -7.61
C ILE A 35 0.37 -4.07 -6.94
N LYS A 36 1.30 -4.32 -6.03
CA LYS A 36 2.14 -3.29 -5.43
C LYS A 36 3.31 -2.99 -6.37
N VAL A 37 3.37 -1.76 -6.85
CA VAL A 37 4.50 -1.26 -7.64
C VAL A 37 5.54 -0.66 -6.72
N GLU A 38 6.79 -1.05 -6.89
CA GLU A 38 7.90 -0.64 -6.03
C GLU A 38 9.15 -0.30 -6.83
N LEU A 39 10.07 0.49 -6.26
CA LEU A 39 11.31 0.84 -6.95
C LEU A 39 12.24 -0.37 -7.09
N PRO A 40 12.85 -0.61 -8.26
CA PRO A 40 13.88 -1.64 -8.44
C PRO A 40 15.02 -1.49 -7.42
N GLY A 41 15.44 -2.61 -6.82
CA GLY A 41 16.52 -2.69 -5.82
C GLY A 41 16.27 -1.99 -4.48
N LYS A 42 15.24 -1.15 -4.36
CA LYS A 42 14.95 -0.34 -3.15
C LYS A 42 13.63 -0.72 -2.49
N GLY A 43 12.61 -1.01 -3.28
CA GLY A 43 11.27 -1.30 -2.79
C GLY A 43 10.54 -0.08 -2.20
N ASP A 44 9.46 -0.34 -1.47
CA ASP A 44 8.84 0.64 -0.60
C ASP A 44 9.80 1.05 0.55
N THR A 45 9.85 2.34 0.87
CA THR A 45 10.62 2.85 2.02
C THR A 45 10.30 2.11 3.31
N LEU A 46 9.05 1.66 3.49
CA LEU A 46 8.61 0.95 4.69
C LEU A 46 9.33 -0.40 4.90
N ARG A 47 9.86 -1.03 3.84
CA ARG A 47 10.69 -2.24 3.98
C ARG A 47 11.95 -1.99 4.83
N HIS A 48 12.38 -0.73 4.93
CA HIS A 48 13.59 -0.30 5.63
C HIS A 48 13.30 0.50 6.89
N VAL A 49 12.04 0.58 7.33
CA VAL A 49 11.68 1.27 8.56
C VAL A 49 11.29 0.24 9.62
N GLY A 50 12.06 0.22 10.71
CA GLY A 50 11.84 -0.71 11.82
C GLY A 50 10.48 -0.55 12.51
N PRO A 51 10.12 -1.44 13.44
CA PRO A 51 11.02 -2.39 14.08
C PRO A 51 11.39 -3.57 13.18
N PHE A 52 12.57 -4.14 13.45
CA PHE A 52 13.09 -5.34 12.79
C PHE A 52 13.25 -6.47 13.80
N LYS A 53 13.15 -7.71 13.34
CA LYS A 53 13.54 -8.90 14.09
C LYS A 53 14.33 -9.81 13.15
N ASP A 54 15.54 -10.20 13.54
CA ASP A 54 16.43 -11.06 12.73
C ASP A 54 16.61 -10.56 11.28
N GLY A 55 16.69 -9.22 11.12
CA GLY A 55 16.80 -8.56 9.81
C GLY A 55 15.46 -8.34 9.07
N GLU A 56 14.37 -8.96 9.52
CA GLU A 56 13.06 -8.87 8.88
C GLU A 56 12.25 -7.65 9.34
N PRO A 57 11.68 -6.87 8.40
CA PRO A 57 10.85 -5.71 8.75
C PRO A 57 9.48 -6.15 9.26
N LEU A 58 9.16 -5.83 10.51
CA LEU A 58 7.93 -6.30 11.15
C LEU A 58 6.67 -5.54 10.69
N ARG A 59 6.81 -4.36 10.07
CA ARG A 59 5.69 -3.58 9.54
C ARG A 59 5.23 -4.05 8.16
N TRP A 60 6.17 -4.53 7.34
CA TRP A 60 5.91 -4.88 5.95
C TRP A 60 4.81 -5.94 5.78
N PRO A 61 4.79 -7.05 6.57
CA PRO A 61 3.75 -8.06 6.46
C PRO A 61 2.33 -7.52 6.60
N GLY A 62 2.10 -6.58 7.53
CA GLY A 62 0.80 -5.96 7.74
C GLY A 62 0.37 -5.00 6.62
N LEU A 63 1.31 -4.51 5.82
CA LEU A 63 1.07 -3.49 4.79
C LEU A 63 1.21 -4.03 3.35
N ALA A 64 1.62 -5.28 3.20
CA ALA A 64 1.80 -5.93 1.91
C ALA A 64 1.21 -7.35 1.80
N ARG A 65 0.56 -7.87 2.85
CA ARG A 65 -0.27 -9.08 2.73
C ARG A 65 -1.29 -8.94 1.60
N ASN A 66 -1.67 -10.06 0.99
CA ASN A 66 -2.63 -10.09 -0.12
C ASN A 66 -2.22 -9.31 -1.38
N LYS A 67 -0.97 -8.86 -1.49
CA LYS A 67 -0.45 -8.17 -2.68
C LYS A 67 0.55 -9.05 -3.45
N ARG A 68 0.66 -8.78 -4.75
CA ARG A 68 1.78 -9.19 -5.60
C ARG A 68 2.77 -8.03 -5.69
N SER A 69 4.07 -8.28 -5.77
CA SER A 69 5.10 -7.23 -5.89
C SER A 69 5.63 -7.18 -7.32
N LEU A 70 5.55 -5.99 -7.91
CA LEU A 70 6.13 -5.61 -9.20
C LEU A 70 7.15 -4.50 -8.96
N THR A 71 8.38 -4.69 -9.40
CA THR A 71 9.38 -3.62 -9.48
C THR A 71 9.23 -2.87 -10.80
N LEU A 72 9.11 -1.53 -10.71
CA LEU A 72 8.98 -0.66 -11.87
C LEU A 72 9.35 0.78 -11.50
N ASP A 73 10.27 1.41 -12.22
CA ASP A 73 10.68 2.79 -11.99
C ASP A 73 9.84 3.78 -12.82
N LEU A 74 8.79 4.31 -12.19
CA LEU A 74 7.88 5.31 -12.79
C LEU A 74 8.55 6.67 -13.09
N ARG A 75 9.79 6.89 -12.66
CA ARG A 75 10.55 8.10 -12.95
C ARG A 75 11.17 8.07 -14.34
N LYS A 76 11.35 6.87 -14.91
CA LYS A 76 11.83 6.64 -16.26
C LYS A 76 10.65 6.63 -17.22
N GLU A 77 10.83 7.20 -18.42
CA GLU A 77 9.78 7.28 -19.43
C GLU A 77 9.24 5.90 -19.81
N GLU A 78 10.11 4.92 -20.04
CA GLU A 78 9.72 3.55 -20.35
C GLU A 78 8.96 2.90 -19.18
N GLY A 79 9.38 3.13 -17.94
CA GLY A 79 8.65 2.65 -16.76
C GLY A 79 7.25 3.26 -16.62
N MET A 80 7.09 4.55 -16.93
CA MET A 80 5.77 5.17 -16.99
C MET A 80 4.91 4.62 -18.14
N ASN A 81 5.49 4.34 -19.30
CA ASN A 81 4.76 3.75 -20.43
C ASN A 81 4.24 2.35 -20.08
N ILE A 82 5.06 1.52 -19.43
CA ILE A 82 4.62 0.21 -18.91
C ILE A 82 3.50 0.37 -17.88
N PHE A 83 3.62 1.33 -16.97
CA PHE A 83 2.57 1.63 -16.00
C PHE A 83 1.24 2.02 -16.68
N LYS A 84 1.29 2.87 -17.71
CA LYS A 84 0.11 3.25 -18.50
C LYS A 84 -0.54 2.05 -19.21
N GLU A 85 0.25 1.12 -19.73
CA GLU A 85 -0.28 -0.11 -20.31
C GLU A 85 -0.92 -1.02 -19.26
N LEU A 86 -0.32 -1.17 -18.07
CA LEU A 86 -0.96 -1.87 -16.95
C LEU A 86 -2.29 -1.22 -16.54
N VAL A 87 -2.41 0.11 -16.60
CA VAL A 87 -3.64 0.85 -16.27
C VAL A 87 -4.83 0.44 -17.16
N ARG A 88 -4.60 -0.04 -18.37
CA ARG A 88 -5.66 -0.57 -19.26
C ARG A 88 -6.35 -1.82 -18.70
N HIS A 89 -5.67 -2.54 -17.82
CA HIS A 89 -6.07 -3.86 -17.34
C HIS A 89 -6.53 -3.88 -15.87
N VAL A 90 -6.57 -2.72 -15.21
CA VAL A 90 -6.96 -2.60 -13.79
C VAL A 90 -8.17 -1.68 -13.61
N ASP A 91 -8.87 -1.83 -12.49
CA ASP A 91 -10.04 -1.04 -12.14
C ASP A 91 -9.67 0.18 -11.29
N ILE A 92 -8.63 0.04 -10.47
CA ILE A 92 -8.23 1.04 -9.47
C ILE A 92 -6.73 1.32 -9.55
N VAL A 93 -6.36 2.60 -9.50
CA VAL A 93 -4.99 3.05 -9.21
C VAL A 93 -4.97 3.75 -7.85
N ILE A 94 -3.99 3.42 -7.01
CA ILE A 94 -3.81 4.02 -5.68
C ILE A 94 -2.45 4.71 -5.62
N GLU A 95 -2.43 5.98 -5.22
CA GLU A 95 -1.21 6.76 -5.05
C GLU A 95 -1.26 7.70 -3.84
N ASN A 96 -0.10 8.09 -3.32
CA ASN A 96 0.03 9.06 -2.24
C ASN A 96 1.27 9.96 -2.36
N PHE A 97 1.71 10.21 -3.59
CA PHE A 97 2.77 11.16 -3.84
C PHE A 97 2.32 12.59 -3.51
N ARG A 98 3.29 13.51 -3.46
CA ARG A 98 2.95 14.94 -3.35
C ARG A 98 2.03 15.32 -4.53
N PRO A 99 0.96 16.10 -4.32
CA PRO A 99 0.08 16.54 -5.39
C PRO A 99 0.84 17.10 -6.59
N GLY A 100 0.44 16.68 -7.80
CA GLY A 100 1.11 17.05 -9.05
C GLY A 100 2.36 16.23 -9.39
N LYS A 101 2.85 15.35 -8.51
CA LYS A 101 4.08 14.59 -8.77
C LYS A 101 3.89 13.53 -9.84
N LEU A 102 2.79 12.78 -9.77
CA LEU A 102 2.48 11.75 -10.76
C LEU A 102 2.18 12.36 -12.13
N GLU A 103 1.51 13.52 -12.16
CA GLU A 103 1.27 14.34 -13.35
C GLU A 103 2.58 14.73 -14.03
N LYS A 104 3.58 15.19 -13.26
CA LYS A 104 4.92 15.54 -13.79
C LYS A 104 5.63 14.36 -14.43
N TRP A 105 5.34 13.13 -14.00
CA TRP A 105 5.85 11.91 -14.63
C TRP A 105 4.97 11.43 -15.78
N GLY A 106 3.82 12.05 -16.03
CA GLY A 106 2.90 11.68 -17.11
C GLY A 106 1.80 10.71 -16.70
N GLY A 107 1.60 10.41 -15.42
CA GLY A 107 0.58 9.48 -14.90
C GLY A 107 -0.61 10.17 -14.23
N GLY A 108 -0.90 11.43 -14.55
CA GLY A 108 -1.98 12.20 -13.93
C GLY A 108 -3.38 11.62 -14.19
N TYR A 109 -4.36 11.95 -13.35
CA TYR A 109 -5.73 11.40 -13.44
C TYR A 109 -6.33 11.54 -14.84
N GLU A 110 -6.29 12.73 -15.45
CA GLU A 110 -6.85 12.98 -16.77
C GLU A 110 -6.23 12.10 -17.86
N GLU A 111 -4.92 11.85 -17.77
CA GLU A 111 -4.21 10.99 -18.71
C GLU A 111 -4.61 9.51 -18.52
N LEU A 112 -4.58 9.04 -17.28
CA LEU A 112 -4.97 7.65 -16.98
C LEU A 112 -6.44 7.38 -17.29
N LYS A 113 -7.32 8.37 -17.11
CA LYS A 113 -8.74 8.29 -17.42
C LYS A 113 -9.00 8.24 -18.94
N ARG A 114 -8.17 8.91 -19.75
CA ARG A 114 -8.21 8.75 -21.22
C ARG A 114 -7.84 7.33 -21.65
N ILE A 115 -6.83 6.74 -21.00
CA ILE A 115 -6.38 5.36 -21.28
C ILE A 115 -7.44 4.35 -20.85
N ASN A 116 -8.04 4.54 -19.67
CA ASN A 116 -9.09 3.69 -19.13
C ASN A 116 -10.25 4.54 -18.59
N PRO A 117 -11.32 4.74 -19.39
CA PRO A 117 -12.48 5.54 -18.98
C PRO A 117 -13.24 5.00 -17.75
N LYS A 118 -13.07 3.72 -17.40
CA LYS A 118 -13.70 3.09 -16.23
C LYS A 118 -12.86 3.18 -14.96
N LEU A 119 -11.61 3.65 -15.08
CA LEU A 119 -10.66 3.74 -13.97
C LEU A 119 -11.20 4.56 -12.80
N VAL A 120 -11.03 4.03 -11.60
CA VAL A 120 -11.15 4.77 -10.34
C VAL A 120 -9.74 5.08 -9.83
N MET A 121 -9.49 6.34 -9.45
CA MET A 121 -8.21 6.74 -8.87
C MET A 121 -8.40 7.14 -7.41
N ILE A 122 -7.67 6.47 -6.52
CA ILE A 122 -7.63 6.79 -5.09
C ILE A 122 -6.33 7.55 -4.83
N ARG A 123 -6.46 8.76 -4.27
CA ARG A 123 -5.33 9.63 -3.97
C ARG A 123 -5.36 10.01 -2.50
N VAL A 124 -4.27 9.74 -1.79
CA VAL A 124 -4.13 10.08 -0.38
C VAL A 124 -3.05 11.14 -0.23
N SER A 125 -3.42 12.34 0.21
CA SER A 125 -2.46 13.41 0.54
C SER A 125 -2.74 14.00 1.91
N GLY A 126 -1.72 14.62 2.51
CA GLY A 126 -1.81 15.13 3.88
C GLY A 126 -2.81 16.26 4.07
N TYR A 127 -2.89 17.18 3.11
CA TYR A 127 -3.68 18.41 3.19
C TYR A 127 -4.63 18.58 2.00
N GLY A 128 -5.00 17.49 1.35
CA GLY A 128 -5.83 17.50 0.14
C GLY A 128 -5.03 17.63 -1.16
N GLN A 129 -5.67 17.29 -2.28
CA GLN A 129 -5.10 17.48 -3.63
C GLN A 129 -5.20 18.95 -4.07
N THR A 130 -6.12 19.69 -3.45
CA THR A 130 -6.42 21.09 -3.69
C THR A 130 -6.20 21.90 -2.40
N GLY A 131 -6.28 23.23 -2.50
CA GLY A 131 -6.15 24.12 -1.35
C GLY A 131 -4.72 24.63 -1.09
N PRO A 132 -4.56 25.52 -0.10
CA PRO A 132 -3.34 26.31 0.10
C PRO A 132 -2.17 25.48 0.67
N PHE A 133 -2.46 24.35 1.32
CA PHE A 133 -1.45 23.49 1.92
C PHE A 133 -1.15 22.22 1.12
N ARG A 134 -1.68 22.08 -0.11
CA ARG A 134 -1.52 20.88 -0.94
C ARG A 134 -0.06 20.49 -1.18
N GLU A 135 0.86 21.44 -1.17
CA GLU A 135 2.30 21.18 -1.41
C GLU A 135 3.06 20.80 -0.13
N LYS A 136 2.46 20.94 1.06
CA LYS A 136 3.08 20.58 2.33
C LYS A 136 3.16 19.05 2.47
N ALA A 137 4.28 18.58 3.01
CA ALA A 137 4.44 17.17 3.34
C ALA A 137 3.51 16.77 4.50
N GLY A 138 2.72 15.72 4.30
CA GLY A 138 1.83 15.16 5.32
C GLY A 138 2.40 13.89 5.95
N PHE A 139 2.40 13.83 7.27
CA PHE A 139 2.73 12.64 8.06
C PHE A 139 1.74 12.54 9.23
N GLY A 140 1.69 11.38 9.90
CA GLY A 140 0.77 11.12 11.00
C GLY A 140 0.82 12.18 12.10
N THR A 141 2.02 12.51 12.61
CA THR A 141 2.17 13.49 13.71
C THR A 141 1.73 14.91 13.32
N PRO A 142 2.15 15.49 12.17
CA PRO A 142 1.56 16.74 11.69
C PRO A 142 0.05 16.68 11.49
N ALA A 143 -0.49 15.55 11.01
CA ALA A 143 -1.93 15.41 10.75
C ALA A 143 -2.76 15.45 12.05
N THR A 144 -2.31 14.79 13.12
CA THR A 144 -3.01 14.84 14.42
C THR A 144 -2.91 16.22 15.08
N ALA A 145 -1.80 16.93 14.88
CA ALA A 145 -1.65 18.31 15.33
C ALA A 145 -2.58 19.25 14.55
N PHE A 146 -2.58 19.15 13.22
CA PHE A 146 -3.37 20.02 12.34
C PHE A 146 -4.88 19.81 12.51
N SER A 147 -5.34 18.61 12.82
CA SER A 147 -6.76 18.33 13.08
C SER A 147 -7.26 18.85 14.44
N GLY A 148 -6.37 19.39 15.28
CA GLY A 148 -6.68 19.75 16.66
C GLY A 148 -6.75 18.55 17.61
N PHE A 149 -6.61 17.32 17.13
CA PHE A 149 -6.70 16.12 17.96
C PHE A 149 -5.60 16.09 19.04
N THR A 150 -4.38 16.47 18.69
CA THR A 150 -3.27 16.58 19.66
C THR A 150 -3.58 17.64 20.72
N TYR A 151 -4.25 18.75 20.39
CA TYR A 151 -4.58 19.81 21.35
C TYR A 151 -5.58 19.37 22.42
N LEU A 152 -6.46 18.41 22.09
CA LEU A 152 -7.45 17.86 23.01
C LEU A 152 -6.86 16.83 23.99
N GLN A 153 -5.58 16.50 23.88
CA GLN A 153 -4.94 15.41 24.61
C GLN A 153 -3.87 15.94 25.57
N GLY A 154 -3.81 15.37 26.78
CA GLY A 154 -2.79 15.68 27.78
C GLY A 154 -3.28 16.49 28.97
N TYR A 155 -2.49 17.48 29.35
CA TYR A 155 -2.67 18.27 30.56
C TYR A 155 -2.80 19.76 30.22
N PRO A 156 -3.62 20.53 30.96
CA PRO A 156 -3.87 21.93 30.66
C PRO A 156 -2.67 22.87 30.93
N ASP A 157 -1.66 22.41 31.66
CA ASP A 157 -0.56 23.21 32.19
C ASP A 157 0.77 23.09 31.40
N ARG A 158 0.78 22.33 30.29
CA ARG A 158 2.00 22.03 29.52
C ARG A 158 1.71 21.75 28.05
N PRO A 159 2.73 21.64 27.18
CA PRO A 159 2.53 21.29 25.78
C PRO A 159 1.72 20.00 25.59
N PRO A 160 0.85 19.92 24.57
CA PRO A 160 0.01 18.74 24.38
C PRO A 160 0.82 17.47 24.11
N VAL A 161 0.26 16.33 24.52
CA VAL A 161 0.85 15.00 24.25
C VAL A 161 0.06 14.30 23.17
N SER A 162 0.75 13.60 22.27
CA SER A 162 0.05 12.75 21.32
C SER A 162 -0.61 11.58 22.07
N PRO A 163 -1.81 11.13 21.65
CA PRO A 163 -2.51 10.05 22.33
C PRO A 163 -1.68 8.78 22.27
N ILE A 164 -1.49 8.16 23.43
CA ILE A 164 -0.78 6.89 23.56
C ILE A 164 -1.74 5.84 24.12
N LEU A 165 -2.02 4.82 23.32
CA LEU A 165 -2.29 3.49 23.87
C LEU A 165 -0.94 2.79 23.89
N SER A 166 -0.52 2.28 25.05
CA SER A 166 0.73 1.53 25.10
C SER A 166 0.61 0.27 24.25
N ILE A 167 1.72 -0.20 23.68
CA ILE A 167 1.72 -1.46 22.93
C ILE A 167 1.25 -2.61 23.82
N LYS A 168 1.61 -2.58 25.11
CA LYS A 168 1.15 -3.57 26.10
C LYS A 168 -0.37 -3.55 26.22
N ASP A 169 -0.96 -2.37 26.42
CA ASP A 169 -2.41 -2.23 26.54
C ASP A 169 -3.11 -2.75 25.29
N ILE A 170 -2.64 -2.38 24.09
CA ILE A 170 -3.20 -2.84 22.83
C ILE A 170 -3.23 -4.39 22.74
N PHE A 171 -2.17 -5.07 23.18
CA PHE A 171 -2.08 -6.53 23.12
C PHE A 171 -2.93 -7.23 24.19
N GLU A 172 -3.08 -6.60 25.35
CA GLU A 172 -3.84 -7.13 26.49
C GLU A 172 -5.33 -6.73 26.43
N HIS A 173 -5.71 -5.79 25.57
CA HIS A 173 -7.06 -5.21 25.56
C HIS A 173 -8.12 -6.23 25.11
N PRO A 174 -9.16 -6.51 25.93
CA PRO A 174 -10.19 -7.51 25.63
C PRO A 174 -10.91 -7.25 24.30
N HIS A 175 -11.18 -5.99 23.94
CA HIS A 175 -11.81 -5.68 22.65
C HIS A 175 -10.90 -5.90 21.44
N TYR A 176 -9.57 -5.82 21.58
CA TYR A 176 -8.66 -6.14 20.47
C TYR A 176 -8.64 -7.65 20.23
N GLN A 177 -8.64 -8.44 21.29
CA GLN A 177 -8.68 -9.90 21.24
C GLN A 177 -10.02 -10.39 20.68
N ALA A 178 -11.15 -9.90 21.22
CA ALA A 178 -12.50 -10.28 20.80
C ALA A 178 -12.79 -9.95 19.32
N ARG A 179 -12.12 -8.94 18.76
CA ARG A 179 -12.27 -8.54 17.36
C ARG A 179 -11.18 -9.09 16.46
N GLU A 180 -10.22 -9.82 17.00
CA GLU A 180 -9.02 -10.27 16.29
C GLU A 180 -8.33 -9.11 15.56
N ASN A 181 -8.27 -7.94 16.20
CA ASN A 181 -7.61 -6.76 15.64
C ASN A 181 -6.09 -6.96 15.55
N ILE A 182 -5.55 -7.91 16.31
CA ILE A 182 -4.19 -8.43 16.17
C ILE A 182 -4.29 -9.93 15.97
N ILE A 183 -3.67 -10.41 14.90
CA ILE A 183 -3.64 -11.82 14.55
C ILE A 183 -2.20 -12.29 14.46
N GLU A 184 -2.01 -13.59 14.64
CA GLU A 184 -0.74 -14.26 14.39
C GLU A 184 -0.82 -15.01 13.06
N VAL A 185 0.20 -14.85 12.22
CA VAL A 185 0.31 -15.57 10.94
C VAL A 185 1.69 -16.21 10.81
N ALA A 186 1.79 -17.21 9.93
CA ALA A 186 3.09 -17.75 9.53
C ALA A 186 3.94 -16.68 8.83
N HIS A 187 5.25 -16.70 9.07
CA HIS A 187 6.22 -15.86 8.40
C HIS A 187 7.33 -16.73 7.80
N PRO A 188 7.72 -16.52 6.54
CA PRO A 188 8.68 -17.40 5.85
C PRO A 188 10.02 -17.51 6.57
N ARG A 189 10.44 -16.46 7.29
CA ARG A 189 11.77 -16.37 7.93
C ARG A 189 11.76 -16.27 9.46
N LEU A 190 10.59 -16.05 10.08
CA LEU A 190 10.47 -15.84 11.54
C LEU A 190 9.58 -16.89 12.23
N SER A 191 9.19 -17.95 11.51
CA SER A 191 8.13 -18.90 11.89
C SER A 191 6.74 -18.25 11.98
N LYS A 192 6.56 -17.28 12.88
CA LYS A 192 5.32 -16.52 13.05
C LYS A 192 5.54 -15.05 13.40
N ILE A 193 4.58 -14.22 13.05
CA ILE A 193 4.53 -12.80 13.40
C ILE A 193 3.12 -12.37 13.80
N LYS A 194 3.03 -11.29 14.58
CA LYS A 194 1.76 -10.60 14.85
C LYS A 194 1.61 -9.38 13.96
N MET A 195 0.41 -9.20 13.41
CA MET A 195 0.06 -8.05 12.58
C MET A 195 -1.39 -7.61 12.80
N PRO A 196 -1.80 -6.41 12.33
CA PRO A 196 -3.21 -6.02 12.35
C PRO A 196 -4.09 -7.03 11.62
N GLY A 197 -5.24 -7.40 12.19
CA GLY A 197 -6.22 -8.28 11.56
C GLY A 197 -7.00 -7.61 10.43
N ILE A 198 -7.97 -8.35 9.89
CA ILE A 198 -8.88 -7.85 8.84
C ILE A 198 -9.99 -7.02 9.48
N VAL A 199 -10.22 -5.82 8.95
CA VAL A 199 -11.30 -4.93 9.33
C VAL A 199 -11.96 -4.28 8.10
N PRO A 200 -13.29 -4.05 8.09
CA PRO A 200 -14.28 -4.50 9.07
C PRO A 200 -14.50 -6.03 9.04
N LYS A 201 -15.27 -6.57 10.00
CA LYS A 201 -15.66 -7.98 10.01
C LYS A 201 -17.04 -8.12 9.38
N PHE A 202 -17.15 -8.94 8.34
CA PHE A 202 -18.42 -9.26 7.68
C PHE A 202 -18.88 -10.66 8.06
N GLU A 203 -20.15 -10.79 8.42
CA GLU A 203 -20.76 -12.08 8.79
C GLU A 203 -20.88 -13.02 7.59
N LYS A 204 -21.37 -12.51 6.45
CA LYS A 204 -21.69 -13.34 5.26
C LYS A 204 -20.53 -13.52 4.29
N THR A 205 -19.61 -12.57 4.26
CA THR A 205 -18.49 -12.50 3.29
C THR A 205 -17.21 -12.04 3.98
N PRO A 206 -16.71 -12.80 4.99
CA PRO A 206 -15.51 -12.43 5.72
C PRO A 206 -14.31 -12.28 4.78
N GLY A 207 -13.45 -11.29 5.06
CA GLY A 207 -12.18 -11.18 4.34
C GLY A 207 -11.22 -12.33 4.71
N ALA A 208 -10.18 -12.50 3.91
CA ALA A 208 -9.19 -13.57 4.11
C ALA A 208 -7.76 -13.09 3.82
N ILE A 209 -6.80 -13.59 4.59
CA ILE A 209 -5.37 -13.48 4.27
C ILE A 209 -5.00 -14.69 3.41
N ARG A 210 -5.01 -14.48 2.10
CA ARG A 210 -4.73 -15.48 1.07
C ARG A 210 -3.24 -15.69 0.86
N ARG A 211 -2.42 -14.69 1.18
CA ARG A 211 -0.95 -14.73 1.09
C ARG A 211 -0.29 -13.76 2.06
N THR A 212 0.90 -14.13 2.50
CA THR A 212 1.80 -13.24 3.25
C THR A 212 2.34 -12.14 2.35
N ALA A 213 3.09 -11.18 2.93
CA ALA A 213 3.73 -10.16 2.12
C ALA A 213 4.79 -10.76 1.19
N PRO A 214 4.86 -10.28 -0.07
CA PRO A 214 5.83 -10.77 -1.03
C PRO A 214 7.23 -10.21 -0.80
N ASP A 215 8.22 -10.95 -1.29
CA ASP A 215 9.56 -10.42 -1.49
C ASP A 215 9.55 -9.35 -2.59
N LEU A 216 10.60 -8.52 -2.65
CA LEU A 216 10.65 -7.40 -3.60
C LEU A 216 10.73 -7.93 -5.03
N GLY A 217 9.77 -7.53 -5.88
CA GLY A 217 9.74 -7.91 -7.29
C GLY A 217 9.42 -9.39 -7.54
N GLU A 218 8.96 -10.12 -6.52
CA GLU A 218 8.68 -11.57 -6.59
C GLU A 218 7.78 -11.95 -7.78
N HIS A 219 6.89 -11.05 -8.20
CA HIS A 219 5.90 -11.31 -9.24
C HIS A 219 6.15 -10.47 -10.52
N THR A 220 7.29 -9.77 -10.63
CA THR A 220 7.58 -8.85 -11.74
C THR A 220 7.47 -9.54 -13.09
N GLU A 221 8.18 -10.66 -13.29
CA GLU A 221 8.17 -11.37 -14.57
C GLU A 221 6.78 -11.95 -14.89
N GLU A 222 6.13 -12.60 -13.91
CA GLU A 222 4.77 -13.14 -14.06
C GLU A 222 3.77 -12.06 -14.50
N ILE A 223 3.79 -10.90 -13.86
CA ILE A 223 2.87 -9.80 -14.16
C ILE A 223 3.10 -9.27 -15.58
N LEU A 224 4.35 -9.00 -15.96
CA LEU A 224 4.68 -8.44 -17.27
C LEU A 224 4.36 -9.42 -18.41
N GLN A 225 4.63 -10.71 -18.22
CA GLN A 225 4.28 -11.74 -19.19
C GLN A 225 2.76 -11.91 -19.30
N THR A 226 2.07 -12.08 -18.18
CA THR A 226 0.64 -12.45 -18.19
C THR A 226 -0.28 -11.28 -18.54
N MET A 227 0.08 -10.05 -18.16
CA MET A 227 -0.76 -8.87 -18.41
C MET A 227 -0.38 -8.12 -19.67
N LEU A 228 0.91 -8.07 -20.02
CA LEU A 228 1.39 -7.28 -21.16
C LEU A 228 1.96 -8.13 -22.30
N GLY A 229 2.06 -9.45 -22.14
CA GLY A 229 2.59 -10.34 -23.17
C GLY A 229 4.08 -10.13 -23.48
N MET A 230 4.84 -9.54 -22.55
CA MET A 230 6.26 -9.26 -22.77
C MET A 230 7.08 -10.54 -22.89
N SER A 231 8.04 -10.54 -23.83
CA SER A 231 8.99 -11.63 -23.99
C SER A 231 9.99 -11.68 -22.83
N LYS A 232 10.70 -12.80 -22.67
CA LYS A 232 11.79 -12.89 -21.67
C LYS A 232 12.93 -11.96 -22.02
N GLU A 233 13.19 -11.79 -23.31
CA GLU A 233 14.22 -10.92 -23.86
C GLU A 233 13.92 -9.45 -23.54
N ASP A 234 12.67 -9.00 -23.69
CA ASP A 234 12.26 -7.65 -23.31
C ASP A 234 12.39 -7.43 -21.80
N ILE A 235 12.00 -8.42 -20.99
CA ILE A 235 12.07 -8.33 -19.53
C ILE A 235 13.53 -8.25 -19.07
N GLU A 236 14.45 -9.03 -19.66
CA GLU A 236 15.87 -8.94 -19.34
C GLU A 236 16.43 -7.56 -19.73
N ARG A 237 16.06 -7.03 -20.91
CA ARG A 237 16.43 -5.66 -21.32
C ARG A 237 15.93 -4.62 -20.31
N LEU A 238 14.70 -4.74 -19.82
CA LEU A 238 14.16 -3.82 -18.81
C LEU A 238 14.95 -3.88 -17.50
N ARG A 239 15.38 -5.08 -17.09
CA ARG A 239 16.19 -5.32 -15.89
C ARG A 239 17.59 -4.72 -16.03
N GLU A 240 18.26 -4.95 -17.15
CA GLU A 240 19.59 -4.37 -17.46
C GLU A 240 19.56 -2.83 -17.44
N ASN A 241 18.46 -2.24 -17.89
CA ASN A 241 18.27 -0.79 -17.89
C ASN A 241 17.72 -0.24 -16.55
N GLU A 242 17.64 -1.07 -15.51
CA GLU A 242 17.09 -0.76 -14.19
C GLU A 242 15.69 -0.11 -14.26
N ILE A 243 14.87 -0.54 -15.21
CA ILE A 243 13.47 -0.10 -15.32
C ILE A 243 12.59 -0.96 -14.40
N ILE A 244 12.92 -2.25 -14.28
CA ILE A 244 12.30 -3.21 -13.37
C ILE A 244 13.33 -3.84 -12.44
#